data_AF-A0A2G9RTM6-F1
#
_entry.id   AF-A0A2G9RTM6-F1
#
_cell.length_a   1.000
_cell.length_b   1.000
_cell.length_c   1.000
_cell.angle_alpha   90.00
_cell.angle_beta   90.00
_cell.angle_gamma   90.00
#
_symmetry.space_group_name_H-M   'P 1'
#
loop_
_entity.id
_entity.type
_entity.pdbx_description
1 polymer ?
#
loop_
_entity_poly.entity_id
_entity_poly.type
_entity_poly.pdbx_seq_one_letter_code
_entity_poly.pdbx_strand_id
1 'polypeptide(L)'
;GEKTQTTVQGSQDPPSHQPEAEETPSPSPRPRPPDELEEGEVEEVCEISTPASDVLLVEGQAAEPFSTDSAQRLIGEIMVWNAQIDSMRNRLDTMQQEMKNMIDVLGRI
;
A
#
# COMPACT_ATOMS: atom_id res chain seq x y z
N GLY A 1 -61.67 -58.40 18.43
CA GLY A 1 -61.26 -58.20 17.03
C GLY A 1 -61.88 -56.93 16.54
N GLU A 2 -61.40 -56.44 15.39
CA GLU A 2 -61.89 -55.30 14.60
C GLU A 2 -61.14 -53.96 14.79
N LYS A 3 -60.61 -53.48 13.66
CA LYS A 3 -59.93 -52.20 13.39
C LYS A 3 -60.91 -51.26 12.69
N THR A 4 -60.65 -49.94 12.73
CA THR A 4 -60.49 -48.97 11.59
C THR A 4 -60.88 -47.55 12.07
N GLN A 5 -59.93 -46.59 12.10
CA GLN A 5 -59.67 -45.55 11.08
C GLN A 5 -60.64 -44.35 11.15
N THR A 6 -60.12 -43.12 11.33
CA THR A 6 -60.33 -41.93 10.45
C THR A 6 -59.83 -40.61 11.10
N THR A 7 -59.15 -39.83 10.26
CA THR A 7 -58.61 -38.47 10.31
C THR A 7 -59.52 -37.36 10.86
N VAL A 8 -58.95 -36.36 11.57
CA VAL A 8 -59.41 -34.96 11.46
C VAL A 8 -58.29 -33.95 11.82
N GLN A 9 -58.28 -32.85 11.09
CA GLN A 9 -57.39 -31.69 11.10
C GLN A 9 -57.87 -30.62 12.12
N GLY A 10 -56.96 -29.83 12.71
CA GLY A 10 -57.27 -28.62 13.51
C GLY A 10 -56.07 -28.20 14.38
N SER A 11 -55.83 -26.97 14.84
CA SER A 11 -56.36 -25.61 14.65
C SER A 11 -55.33 -24.66 15.33
N GLN A 12 -55.41 -23.35 15.04
CA GLN A 12 -54.50 -22.25 15.45
C GLN A 12 -54.41 -21.98 16.97
N ASP A 13 -53.30 -21.39 17.50
CA ASP A 13 -53.16 -20.03 18.15
C ASP A 13 -51.71 -19.76 18.76
N PRO A 14 -51.32 -18.60 19.40
CA PRO A 14 -50.21 -17.70 18.96
C PRO A 14 -49.08 -17.42 20.02
N PRO A 15 -48.43 -16.22 20.08
CA PRO A 15 -46.97 -16.01 20.04
C PRO A 15 -46.24 -16.17 21.39
N SER A 16 -44.92 -16.39 21.38
CA SER A 16 -44.10 -16.29 22.60
C SER A 16 -42.72 -15.67 22.37
N HIS A 17 -42.67 -14.36 22.67
CA HIS A 17 -41.64 -13.63 23.43
C HIS A 17 -40.15 -13.76 23.08
N GLN A 18 -39.69 -12.68 22.46
CA GLN A 18 -38.33 -12.13 22.43
C GLN A 18 -37.92 -11.59 23.83
N PRO A 19 -36.61 -11.52 24.15
CA PRO A 19 -36.08 -10.43 24.94
C PRO A 19 -35.18 -9.55 24.07
N GLU A 20 -35.63 -8.31 23.85
CA GLU A 20 -34.78 -7.22 23.35
C GLU A 20 -33.84 -6.76 24.46
N ALA A 21 -32.55 -6.66 24.13
CA ALA A 21 -31.63 -5.74 24.78
C ALA A 21 -30.94 -4.95 23.66
N GLU A 22 -31.01 -3.65 23.84
CA GLU A 22 -30.88 -2.54 22.91
C GLU A 22 -29.40 -2.18 22.61
N GLU A 23 -29.20 -1.41 21.54
CA GLU A 23 -28.10 -0.45 21.31
C GLU A 23 -26.76 -0.97 20.72
N THR A 24 -26.57 -0.76 19.41
CA THR A 24 -25.49 0.11 18.88
C THR A 24 -25.77 0.48 17.41
N PRO A 25 -25.79 1.77 17.04
CA PRO A 25 -25.71 2.20 15.66
C PRO A 25 -24.24 2.38 15.27
N SER A 26 -23.79 1.82 14.16
CA SER A 26 -22.57 2.32 13.52
C SER A 26 -22.79 2.65 12.05
N PRO A 27 -22.97 3.94 11.74
CA PRO A 27 -22.74 4.50 10.41
C PRO A 27 -21.30 5.00 10.34
N SER A 28 -20.52 4.58 9.34
CA SER A 28 -19.38 5.38 8.84
C SER A 28 -18.92 4.89 7.46
N PRO A 29 -19.09 5.70 6.39
CA PRO A 29 -18.41 5.47 5.13
C PRO A 29 -16.92 5.80 5.28
N ARG A 30 -16.05 4.86 4.89
CA ARG A 30 -14.59 5.08 4.88
C ARG A 30 -14.23 6.30 4.01
N PRO A 31 -13.37 7.22 4.47
CA PRO A 31 -12.80 8.25 3.62
C PRO A 31 -11.96 7.59 2.52
N ARG A 32 -12.20 7.96 1.25
CA ARG A 32 -11.30 7.63 0.14
C ARG A 32 -10.05 8.53 0.24
N PRO A 33 -8.83 7.99 0.02
CA PRO A 33 -7.63 8.83 -0.07
C PRO A 33 -7.77 9.86 -1.20
N PRO A 34 -7.14 11.05 -1.11
CA PRO A 34 -7.12 12.01 -2.21
C PRO A 34 -6.42 11.42 -3.45
N ASP A 35 -7.09 11.46 -4.61
CA ASP A 35 -6.60 11.02 -5.92
C ASP A 35 -5.68 12.07 -6.59
N GLU A 36 -4.86 12.79 -5.82
CA GLU A 36 -3.98 13.82 -6.37
C GLU A 36 -2.54 13.52 -5.96
N LEU A 37 -2.00 12.47 -6.58
CA LEU A 37 -0.57 12.38 -6.80
C LEU A 37 -0.25 13.46 -7.83
N GLU A 38 0.33 14.57 -7.38
CA GLU A 38 1.01 15.53 -8.25
C GLU A 38 2.08 14.73 -9.02
N GLU A 39 1.87 14.56 -10.34
CA GLU A 39 2.86 13.98 -11.25
C GLU A 39 4.09 14.91 -11.25
N GLY A 40 4.99 14.69 -10.31
CA GLY A 40 6.29 15.34 -10.28
C GLY A 40 7.05 15.00 -11.57
N GLU A 41 7.71 16.01 -12.13
CA GLU A 41 8.52 15.89 -13.35
C GLU A 41 9.44 14.66 -13.26
N VAL A 42 9.22 13.70 -14.16
CA VAL A 42 10.06 12.50 -14.24
C VAL A 42 11.43 12.88 -14.80
N GLU A 43 12.44 12.85 -13.91
CA GLU A 43 13.85 12.96 -14.29
C GLU A 43 14.21 11.81 -15.26
N GLU A 44 15.04 12.11 -16.26
CA GLU A 44 15.44 11.18 -17.33
C GLU A 44 15.89 9.83 -16.75
N VAL A 45 15.14 8.77 -17.05
CA VAL A 45 15.49 7.41 -16.66
C VAL A 45 16.74 7.01 -17.42
N CYS A 46 17.89 7.03 -16.75
CA CYS A 46 19.08 6.35 -17.24
C CYS A 46 18.73 4.89 -17.56
N GLU A 47 19.01 4.44 -18.78
CA GLU A 47 18.77 3.07 -19.22
C GLU A 47 19.72 2.12 -18.47
N ILE A 48 19.31 1.73 -17.27
CA ILE A 48 19.92 0.63 -16.54
C ILE A 48 19.60 -0.65 -17.30
N SER A 49 20.57 -1.13 -18.07
CA SER A 49 20.50 -2.43 -18.72
C SER A 49 20.43 -3.53 -17.67
N THR A 50 19.22 -3.90 -17.26
CA THR A 50 18.98 -5.11 -16.47
C THR A 50 19.06 -6.31 -17.43
N PRO A 51 19.99 -7.26 -17.25
CA PRO A 51 20.02 -8.48 -18.03
C PRO A 51 18.64 -9.15 -17.98
N ALA A 52 18.12 -9.65 -19.10
CA ALA A 52 16.84 -10.35 -19.14
C ALA A 52 16.76 -11.55 -18.18
N SER A 53 17.92 -12.05 -17.72
CA SER A 53 18.05 -13.09 -16.70
C SER A 53 17.72 -12.61 -15.27
N ASP A 54 17.77 -11.31 -15.00
CA ASP A 54 17.50 -10.71 -13.69
C ASP A 54 16.06 -10.17 -13.59
N VAL A 55 15.33 -10.17 -14.71
CA VAL A 55 13.91 -9.82 -14.75
C VAL A 55 13.11 -11.09 -14.46
N LEU A 56 12.81 -11.34 -13.19
CA LEU A 56 11.83 -12.35 -12.82
C LEU A 56 10.46 -11.88 -13.31
N LEU A 57 9.99 -12.49 -14.40
CA LEU A 57 8.61 -12.36 -14.86
C LEU A 57 7.70 -12.93 -13.76
N VAL A 58 7.09 -12.06 -12.96
CA VAL A 58 6.07 -12.46 -11.97
C VAL A 58 4.78 -12.77 -12.73
N GLU A 59 4.74 -13.94 -13.38
CA GLU A 59 3.54 -14.46 -14.00
C GLU A 59 2.66 -15.11 -12.93
N GLY A 60 1.65 -14.39 -12.48
CA GLY A 60 0.47 -15.00 -11.84
C GLY A 60 0.65 -15.60 -10.44
N GLN A 61 1.66 -15.21 -9.67
CA GLN A 61 1.65 -15.51 -8.24
C GLN A 61 0.78 -14.47 -7.53
N ALA A 62 -0.33 -14.89 -6.93
CA ALA A 62 -0.95 -14.12 -5.85
C ALA A 62 0.05 -14.09 -4.69
N ALA A 63 1.05 -13.21 -4.78
CA ALA A 63 1.96 -12.95 -3.68
C ALA A 63 1.11 -12.50 -2.50
N GLU A 64 1.31 -13.11 -1.34
CA GLU A 64 0.67 -12.61 -0.14
C GLU A 64 1.04 -11.12 -0.02
N PRO A 65 0.05 -10.21 0.06
CA PRO A 65 0.34 -8.80 0.22
C PRO A 65 1.20 -8.61 1.48
N PHE A 66 2.16 -7.69 1.40
CA PHE A 66 2.97 -7.31 2.55
C PHE A 66 2.06 -7.00 3.75
N SER A 67 2.47 -7.47 4.93
CA SER A 67 1.87 -6.99 6.18
C SER A 67 2.01 -5.47 6.28
N THR A 68 1.08 -4.80 6.93
CA THR A 68 1.15 -3.35 7.18
C THR A 68 2.48 -2.95 7.86
N ASP A 69 3.00 -3.80 8.76
CA ASP A 69 4.28 -3.58 9.44
C ASP A 69 5.47 -3.58 8.45
N SER A 70 5.51 -4.57 7.55
CA SER A 70 6.59 -4.64 6.56
C SER A 70 6.49 -3.52 5.52
N ALA A 71 5.28 -3.10 5.14
CA ALA A 71 5.08 -1.94 4.29
C ALA A 71 5.56 -0.64 4.96
N GLN A 72 5.22 -0.42 6.23
CA GLN A 72 5.68 0.75 6.99
C GLN A 72 7.20 0.77 7.15
N ARG A 73 7.81 -0.38 7.43
CA ARG A 73 9.29 -0.51 7.51
C ARG A 73 9.95 -0.15 6.19
N LEU A 74 9.42 -0.66 5.07
CA LEU A 74 9.93 -0.37 3.74
C LEU A 74 9.81 1.12 3.39
N ILE A 75 8.67 1.75 3.70
CA ILE A 75 8.49 3.20 3.53
C ILE A 75 9.56 3.97 4.32
N GLY A 76 9.81 3.59 5.57
CA GLY A 76 10.85 4.19 6.39
C GLY A 76 12.26 4.02 5.81
N GLU A 77 12.58 2.83 5.30
CA GLU A 77 13.86 2.58 4.63
C GLU A 77 14.01 3.45 3.37
N ILE A 78 12.98 3.55 2.53
CA ILE A 78 12.99 4.41 1.32
C ILE A 78 13.23 5.88 1.69
N MET A 79 12.59 6.38 2.74
CA MET A 79 12.82 7.76 3.20
C MET A 79 14.27 8.01 3.64
N VAL A 80 14.88 7.05 4.33
CA VAL A 80 16.29 7.15 4.74
C VAL A 80 17.21 7.14 3.52
N TRP A 81 16.95 6.27 2.55
CA TRP A 81 17.72 6.23 1.30
C TRP A 81 17.63 7.54 0.52
N ASN A 82 16.45 8.14 0.41
CA ASN A 82 16.27 9.43 -0.26
C ASN A 82 17.13 10.53 0.38
N ALA A 83 17.13 10.63 1.71
CA ALA A 83 17.97 11.60 2.41
C ALA A 83 19.48 11.36 2.20
N GLN A 84 19.90 10.08 2.12
CA GLN A 84 21.29 9.75 1.80
C GLN A 84 21.65 10.12 0.37
N ILE A 85 20.76 9.91 -0.59
CA ILE A 85 20.96 10.30 -2.00
C ILE A 85 21.16 11.82 -2.10
N ASP A 86 20.31 12.60 -1.43
CA ASP A 86 20.44 14.06 -1.43
C ASP A 86 21.76 14.52 -0.80
N SER A 87 22.21 13.85 0.27
CA SER A 87 23.53 14.12 0.86
C SER A 87 24.68 13.84 -0.11
N MET A 88 24.60 12.73 -0.87
CA MET A 88 25.61 12.39 -1.88
C MET A 88 25.62 13.40 -3.03
N ARG A 89 24.45 13.84 -3.51
CA ARG A 89 24.33 14.90 -4.53
C ARG A 89 25.01 16.19 -4.08
N ASN A 90 24.66 16.70 -2.90
CA ASN A 90 25.26 17.93 -2.35
C ASN A 90 26.79 17.84 -2.22
N ARG A 91 27.30 16.66 -1.83
CA ARG A 91 28.74 16.43 -1.73
C ARG A 91 29.41 16.43 -3.11
N LEU A 92 28.77 15.84 -4.12
CA LEU A 92 29.25 15.89 -5.50
C LEU A 92 29.31 17.33 -6.02
N ASP A 93 28.26 18.13 -5.76
CA ASP A 93 28.21 19.54 -6.18
C ASP A 93 29.33 20.37 -5.55
N THR A 94 29.59 20.13 -4.25
CA THR A 94 30.70 20.76 -3.53
C THR A 94 32.04 20.41 -4.20
N MET A 95 32.28 19.14 -4.48
CA MET A 95 33.51 18.68 -5.13
C MET A 95 33.67 19.26 -6.55
N GLN A 96 32.58 19.36 -7.31
CA GLN A 96 32.60 20.00 -8.64
C GLN A 96 33.00 21.47 -8.54
N GLN A 97 32.45 22.20 -7.57
CA GLN A 97 32.79 23.61 -7.36
C GLN A 97 34.25 23.81 -6.92
N GLU A 98 34.76 22.93 -6.05
CA GLU A 98 36.17 22.94 -5.65
C GLU A 98 37.10 22.70 -6.83
N MET A 99 36.77 21.73 -7.69
CA MET A 99 37.54 21.45 -8.90
C MET A 99 37.55 22.65 -9.87
N LYS A 100 36.40 23.30 -10.06
CA LYS A 100 36.30 24.52 -10.85
C LYS A 100 37.20 25.63 -10.29
N ASN A 101 37.16 25.85 -8.97
CA ASN A 101 38.00 26.84 -8.32
C ASN A 101 39.50 26.55 -8.50
N MET A 102 39.91 25.28 -8.43
CA MET A 102 41.31 24.89 -8.68
C MET A 102 41.73 25.20 -10.12
N ILE A 103 40.89 24.88 -11.11
CA ILE A 103 41.14 25.19 -12.52
C ILE A 103 41.25 26.71 -12.72
N ASP A 104 40.34 27.48 -12.13
CA ASP A 104 40.35 28.95 -12.23
C ASP A 104 41.62 29.58 -11.65
N VAL A 105 42.15 29.05 -10.54
CA VAL A 105 43.40 29.51 -9.94
C VAL A 105 44.59 29.17 -10.84
N LEU A 106 44.66 27.94 -11.34
CA LEU A 106 45.75 27.51 -12.22
C LEU A 106 45.78 28.29 -13.55
N GLY A 107 44.61 28.62 -14.11
CA GLY A 107 44.51 29.38 -15.35
C GLY A 107 44.91 30.86 -15.24
N ARG A 108 45.09 31.39 -14.02
CA ARG A 108 45.55 32.78 -13.78
C ARG A 108 47.07 32.91 -13.71
N ILE A 109 47.80 31.80 -13.57
CA ILE A 109 49.27 31.75 -13.54
C ILE A 109 49.79 31.71 -14.97
#